data_AF-V5GVI7-F1
#
_entry.id   AF-V5GVI7-F1
#
_cell.length_a   1.000
_cell.length_b   1.000
_cell.length_c   1.000
_cell.angle_alpha   90.00
_cell.angle_beta   90.00
_cell.angle_gamma   90.00
#
_symmetry.space_group_name_H-M   'P 1'
#
loop_
_entity.id
_entity.type
_entity.pdbx_description
1 polymer ?
#
loop_
_entity_poly.entity_id
_entity_poly.type
_entity_poly.pdbx_seq_one_letter_code
_entity_poly.pdbx_strand_id
1 'polypeptide(L)'
;MLHAFVQKKSNSVDHSRVGTGILEHLFKHSEETCSDVVRLGGLDALLFECRKSDVETLRHCAGALANLSLYGGAENQEAMIKRKVPMWLFPLAFHNDDNIKYYACLAITVLVANAEIEAEVLQSGTLGLVEPFVTTHNPSEFAKSNLAHAHGQSKTWLKNLVPVLSSKREEARNLAAFHFCMEAGIKKQQGNTNIFSEIGAVESLKKVASCPNAVASKYAAQALRLIGEEVPHKLSQQVPLWSAEDVEEWVKQIGFAEIASSFVESRVDGDLLLQLTEENLRDDIGLTNGIKRKRFTRELQKLKKMADYTSRDTANINNFLQTLGPEFSIYTYSLLNAGVETKDSLRNISEDQLLNECGIMNSIHRYRIMEGIRQLENGLANGLNEDNMDKSLDVFVSYRRSNGSQLASLLKVHLQLRGFSVFIDVERLEAGKFDNNLLQSIQKAKHFLLVLTPNALERCIGDHERKDWVHREIVAALSANCNIIPIIDNFTFPEADELPEDMRQVCHFNAVRWIHDYQDACVDKLERFMRGELNSRCADGLMNRVGLSKGDITPGTPSNPSLVRQPPSYQRMHSNDSGSGKGSDKDTNGNSGLTRD
;
A
#
# COMPACT_ATOMS: atom_id res chain seq x y z
N MET A 1 32.98 -8.46 1.36
CA MET A 1 32.23 -7.44 2.13
C MET A 1 30.76 -7.82 2.28
N LEU A 2 30.00 -8.03 1.19
CA LEU A 2 28.59 -8.46 1.26
C LEU A 2 28.38 -9.69 2.15
N HIS A 3 29.20 -10.72 1.98
CA HIS A 3 29.19 -11.93 2.82
C HIS A 3 29.49 -11.67 4.30
N ALA A 4 30.28 -10.65 4.62
CA ALA A 4 30.56 -10.27 6.02
C ALA A 4 29.41 -9.48 6.65
N PHE A 5 28.65 -8.72 5.85
CA PHE A 5 27.43 -8.04 6.26
C PHE A 5 26.27 -9.03 6.45
N VAL A 6 26.10 -9.98 5.52
CA VAL A 6 25.04 -11.01 5.57
C VAL A 6 25.26 -12.01 6.72
N GLN A 7 26.50 -12.32 7.11
CA GLN A 7 26.79 -13.35 8.12
C GLN A 7 27.03 -12.84 9.55
N LYS A 8 27.35 -11.56 9.78
CA LYS A 8 27.64 -11.07 11.13
C LYS A 8 26.40 -10.45 11.79
N LYS A 9 25.88 -11.10 12.84
CA LYS A 9 25.02 -10.52 13.89
C LYS A 9 25.79 -9.49 14.73
N SER A 10 26.34 -8.46 14.09
CA SER A 10 27.06 -7.38 14.76
C SER A 10 26.11 -6.18 14.90
N ASN A 11 25.49 -6.05 16.06
CA ASN A 11 24.48 -5.04 16.44
C ASN A 11 24.98 -3.57 16.46
N SER A 12 26.04 -3.21 15.72
CA SER A 12 26.45 -1.80 15.64
C SER A 12 25.59 -1.07 14.62
N VAL A 13 24.88 -0.04 15.08
CA VAL A 13 24.04 0.84 14.25
C VAL A 13 24.83 1.41 13.07
N ASP A 14 26.11 1.75 13.27
CA ASP A 14 26.98 2.28 12.22
C ASP A 14 27.27 1.27 11.11
N HIS A 15 27.44 -0.01 11.46
CA HIS A 15 27.63 -1.07 10.47
C HIS A 15 26.37 -1.31 9.64
N SER A 16 25.19 -1.23 10.26
CA SER A 16 23.92 -1.32 9.56
C SER A 16 23.73 -0.16 8.60
N ARG A 17 23.95 1.08 9.05
CA ARG A 17 23.84 2.29 8.19
C ARG A 17 24.73 2.20 6.95
N VAL A 18 26.01 1.90 7.14
CA VAL A 18 26.98 1.79 6.03
C VAL A 18 26.61 0.62 5.11
N GLY A 19 26.24 -0.53 5.68
CA GLY A 19 25.86 -1.71 4.90
C GLY A 19 24.61 -1.48 4.04
N THR A 20 23.55 -0.90 4.61
CA THR A 20 22.33 -0.54 3.86
C THR A 20 22.58 0.53 2.81
N GLY A 21 23.45 1.51 3.10
CA GLY A 21 23.83 2.54 2.13
C GLY A 21 24.60 1.97 0.93
N ILE A 22 25.48 0.98 1.16
CA ILE A 22 26.17 0.28 0.07
C ILE A 22 25.15 -0.49 -0.80
N LEU A 23 24.23 -1.23 -0.17
CA LEU A 23 23.18 -1.96 -0.89
C LEU A 23 22.32 -1.01 -1.74
N GLU A 24 21.94 0.14 -1.19
CA GLU A 24 21.18 1.16 -1.91
C GLU A 24 21.83 1.55 -3.25
N HIS A 25 23.15 1.74 -3.26
CA HIS A 25 23.89 2.13 -4.45
C HIS A 25 24.13 0.96 -5.41
N LEU A 26 24.36 -0.25 -4.89
CA LEU A 26 24.52 -1.45 -5.72
C LEU A 26 23.28 -1.75 -6.55
N PHE A 27 22.08 -1.57 -5.97
CA PHE A 27 20.82 -1.75 -6.69
C PHE A 27 20.55 -0.70 -7.79
N LYS A 28 21.39 0.34 -7.93
CA LYS A 28 21.28 1.33 -9.03
C LYS A 28 22.13 0.96 -10.26
N HIS A 29 22.96 -0.08 -10.19
CA HIS A 29 23.98 -0.34 -11.20
C HIS A 29 23.44 -1.03 -12.46
N SER A 30 23.00 -2.28 -12.33
CA SER A 30 22.44 -3.07 -13.42
C SER A 30 21.52 -4.16 -12.90
N GLU A 31 20.67 -4.68 -13.78
CA GLU A 31 19.79 -5.82 -13.50
C GLU A 31 20.58 -7.06 -13.04
N GLU A 32 21.71 -7.35 -13.69
CA GLU A 32 22.60 -8.46 -13.32
C GLU A 32 23.17 -8.28 -11.90
N THR A 33 23.60 -7.06 -11.56
CA THR A 33 24.08 -6.76 -10.20
C THR A 33 22.96 -6.92 -9.17
N CYS A 34 21.73 -6.52 -9.50
CA CYS A 34 20.57 -6.72 -8.64
C CYS A 34 20.34 -8.22 -8.40
N SER A 35 20.33 -9.04 -9.46
CA SER A 35 20.14 -10.49 -9.37
C SER A 35 21.21 -11.16 -8.52
N ASP A 36 22.48 -10.75 -8.67
CA ASP A 36 23.58 -11.26 -7.84
C ASP A 36 23.43 -10.91 -6.37
N VAL A 37 23.10 -9.65 -6.06
CA VAL A 37 22.90 -9.20 -4.67
C VAL A 37 21.71 -9.91 -4.03
N VAL A 38 20.62 -10.11 -4.77
CA VAL A 38 19.43 -10.85 -4.30
C VAL A 38 19.77 -12.33 -4.07
N ARG A 39 20.55 -12.95 -4.95
CA ARG A 39 21.01 -14.35 -4.82
C ARG A 39 21.95 -14.56 -3.62
N LEU A 40 22.78 -13.56 -3.31
CA LEU A 40 23.68 -13.57 -2.15
C LEU A 40 22.99 -13.25 -0.81
N GLY A 41 21.66 -13.09 -0.78
CA GLY A 41 20.89 -12.80 0.43
C GLY A 41 20.89 -11.32 0.84
N GLY A 42 21.28 -10.41 -0.05
CA GLY A 42 21.28 -8.96 0.22
C GLY A 42 19.88 -8.40 0.46
N LEU A 43 18.87 -8.92 -0.24
CA LEU A 43 17.47 -8.54 -0.02
C LEU A 43 16.97 -9.00 1.36
N ASP A 44 17.32 -10.22 1.78
CA ASP A 44 16.94 -10.75 3.09
C ASP A 44 17.57 -9.95 4.23
N ALA A 45 18.83 -9.53 4.07
CA ALA A 45 19.50 -8.62 5.00
C ALA A 45 18.81 -7.25 5.06
N LEU A 46 18.40 -6.69 3.92
CA LEU A 46 17.69 -5.41 3.87
C LEU A 46 16.32 -5.48 4.58
N LEU A 47 15.57 -6.57 4.39
CA LEU A 47 14.28 -6.78 5.05
C LEU A 47 14.42 -6.99 6.56
N PHE A 48 15.51 -7.60 7.00
CA PHE A 48 15.84 -7.68 8.43
C PHE A 48 16.09 -6.28 9.02
N GLU A 49 16.81 -5.42 8.30
CA GLU A 49 17.10 -4.05 8.74
C GLU A 49 15.85 -3.15 8.75
N CYS A 50 14.82 -3.46 7.94
CA CYS A 50 13.52 -2.76 7.97
C CYS A 50 12.76 -2.89 9.31
N ARG A 51 13.18 -3.81 10.19
CA ARG A 51 12.62 -4.02 11.53
C ARG A 51 13.14 -3.04 12.59
N LYS A 52 14.21 -2.31 12.29
CA LYS A 52 14.85 -1.38 13.22
C LYS A 52 14.12 -0.05 13.27
N SER A 53 14.40 0.75 14.30
CA SER A 53 13.84 2.10 14.48
C SER A 53 14.78 3.22 14.01
N ASP A 54 15.99 2.89 13.56
CA ASP A 54 16.97 3.89 13.14
C ASP A 54 16.60 4.54 11.80
N VAL A 55 16.32 5.85 11.83
CA VAL A 55 15.81 6.61 10.69
C VAL A 55 16.77 6.58 9.49
N GLU A 56 18.08 6.70 9.72
CA GLU A 56 19.07 6.69 8.63
C GLU A 56 19.14 5.33 7.93
N THR A 57 19.17 4.24 8.70
CA THR A 57 19.11 2.87 8.17
C THR A 57 17.81 2.65 7.38
N LEU A 58 16.66 3.10 7.90
CA LEU A 58 15.37 2.95 7.22
C LEU A 58 15.28 3.78 5.92
N ARG A 59 15.88 4.97 5.87
CA ARG A 59 16.00 5.76 4.62
C ARG A 59 16.76 4.99 3.56
N HIS A 60 17.90 4.40 3.92
CA HIS A 60 18.67 3.56 2.99
C HIS A 60 17.90 2.30 2.57
N CYS A 61 17.15 1.67 3.50
CA CYS A 61 16.31 0.52 3.17
C CYS A 61 15.21 0.87 2.17
N ALA A 62 14.46 1.94 2.40
CA ALA A 62 13.41 2.39 1.49
C ALA A 62 13.98 2.77 0.11
N GLY A 63 15.10 3.50 0.08
CA GLY A 63 15.80 3.84 -1.16
C GLY A 63 16.29 2.59 -1.91
N ALA A 64 16.86 1.61 -1.19
CA ALA A 64 17.37 0.37 -1.77
C ALA A 64 16.24 -0.48 -2.37
N LEU A 65 15.10 -0.61 -1.69
CA LEU A 65 13.92 -1.30 -2.21
C LEU A 65 13.34 -0.59 -3.44
N ALA A 66 13.31 0.75 -3.44
CA ALA A 66 12.88 1.53 -4.59
C ALA A 66 13.81 1.33 -5.79
N ASN A 67 15.13 1.36 -5.59
CA ASN A 67 16.08 1.11 -6.67
C ASN A 67 15.96 -0.32 -7.20
N LEU A 68 15.88 -1.33 -6.32
CA LEU A 68 15.68 -2.71 -6.74
C LEU A 68 14.39 -2.88 -7.55
N SER A 69 13.30 -2.20 -7.17
CA SER A 69 12.06 -2.23 -7.94
C SER A 69 12.19 -1.60 -9.34
N LEU A 70 12.99 -0.54 -9.48
CA LEU A 70 13.19 0.22 -10.72
C LEU A 70 14.24 -0.38 -11.66
N TYR A 71 15.31 -0.98 -11.12
CA TYR A 71 16.47 -1.46 -11.87
C TYR A 71 16.59 -2.99 -11.90
N GLY A 72 15.87 -3.71 -11.04
CA GLY A 72 15.97 -5.16 -10.91
C GLY A 72 15.25 -5.95 -12.00
N GLY A 73 14.40 -5.34 -12.83
CA GLY A 73 13.65 -6.07 -13.84
C GLY A 73 12.62 -7.07 -13.28
N ALA A 74 11.98 -7.82 -14.16
CA ALA A 74 10.81 -8.66 -13.80
C ALA A 74 11.17 -9.81 -12.84
N GLU A 75 12.32 -10.46 -13.03
CA GLU A 75 12.75 -11.59 -12.20
C GLU A 75 13.00 -11.16 -10.74
N ASN A 76 13.68 -10.01 -10.54
CA ASN A 76 13.92 -9.51 -9.18
C ASN A 76 12.64 -8.96 -8.55
N GLN A 77 11.73 -8.37 -9.32
CA GLN A 77 10.41 -7.99 -8.83
C GLN A 77 9.63 -9.22 -8.33
N GLU A 78 9.65 -10.34 -9.06
CA GLU A 78 9.05 -11.59 -8.60
C GLU A 78 9.75 -12.10 -7.32
N ALA A 79 11.08 -12.00 -7.23
CA ALA A 79 11.83 -12.35 -6.04
C ALA A 79 11.49 -11.47 -4.82
N MET A 80 11.16 -10.19 -5.03
CA MET A 80 10.65 -9.29 -4.00
C MET A 80 9.27 -9.73 -3.49
N ILE A 81 8.39 -10.18 -4.40
CA ILE A 81 7.06 -10.68 -4.01
C ILE A 81 7.15 -12.00 -3.26
N LYS A 82 8.01 -12.92 -3.71
CA LYS A 82 8.28 -14.20 -3.01
C LYS A 82 8.74 -13.97 -1.57
N ARG A 83 9.52 -12.91 -1.32
CA ARG A 83 9.97 -12.49 0.01
C ARG A 83 9.02 -11.53 0.75
N LYS A 84 7.82 -11.31 0.20
CA LYS A 84 6.76 -10.48 0.79
C LYS A 84 7.23 -9.03 1.08
N VAL A 85 8.07 -8.47 0.21
CA VAL A 85 8.52 -7.07 0.30
C VAL A 85 7.37 -6.06 0.39
N PRO A 86 6.25 -6.17 -0.35
CA PRO A 86 5.11 -5.25 -0.20
C PRO A 86 4.59 -5.09 1.24
N MET A 87 4.72 -6.15 2.05
CA MET A 87 4.35 -6.13 3.46
C MET A 87 5.34 -5.27 4.25
N TRP A 88 6.64 -5.49 4.05
CA TRP A 88 7.71 -4.72 4.72
C TRP A 88 7.78 -3.25 4.27
N LEU A 89 7.22 -2.91 3.10
CA LEU A 89 7.03 -1.53 2.67
C LEU A 89 5.92 -0.81 3.45
N PHE A 90 4.98 -1.54 4.06
CA PHE A 90 3.86 -0.94 4.79
C PHE A 90 4.33 -0.10 6.01
N PRO A 91 5.19 -0.61 6.93
CA PRO A 91 5.72 0.20 8.03
C PRO A 91 6.57 1.38 7.57
N LEU A 92 7.28 1.24 6.45
CA LEU A 92 8.08 2.33 5.87
C LEU A 92 7.18 3.43 5.31
N ALA A 93 6.12 3.06 4.58
CA ALA A 93 5.14 3.99 4.05
C ALA A 93 4.30 4.68 5.15
N PHE A 94 4.23 4.09 6.34
CA PHE A 94 3.54 4.64 7.51
C PHE A 94 4.48 5.38 8.49
N HIS A 95 5.78 5.46 8.20
CA HIS A 95 6.77 6.09 9.08
C HIS A 95 6.61 7.61 9.13
N ASN A 96 6.98 8.30 10.22
CA ASN A 96 6.85 9.76 10.34
C ASN A 96 7.77 10.60 9.43
N ASP A 97 8.67 9.97 8.67
CA ASP A 97 9.68 10.67 7.86
C ASP A 97 9.24 10.65 6.40
N ASP A 98 9.02 11.82 5.81
CA ASP A 98 8.45 11.94 4.47
C ASP A 98 9.34 11.34 3.38
N ASN A 99 10.66 11.26 3.58
CA ASN A 99 11.57 10.64 2.63
C ASN A 99 11.43 9.12 2.65
N ILE A 100 11.32 8.52 3.84
CA ILE A 100 11.02 7.09 3.98
C ILE A 100 9.65 6.78 3.36
N LYS A 101 8.61 7.57 3.69
CA LYS A 101 7.27 7.42 3.11
C LYS A 101 7.34 7.45 1.58
N TYR A 102 7.99 8.47 1.04
CA TYR A 102 8.10 8.69 -0.39
C TYR A 102 8.75 7.50 -1.11
N TYR A 103 9.93 7.05 -0.67
CA TYR A 103 10.62 5.94 -1.32
C TYR A 103 9.90 4.60 -1.14
N ALA A 104 9.21 4.38 -0.01
CA ALA A 104 8.37 3.20 0.18
C ALA A 104 7.16 3.20 -0.76
N CYS A 105 6.47 4.35 -0.88
CA CYS A 105 5.40 4.57 -1.83
C CYS A 105 5.89 4.41 -3.28
N LEU A 106 7.10 4.87 -3.60
CA LEU A 106 7.68 4.70 -4.92
C LEU A 106 7.91 3.22 -5.25
N ALA A 107 8.50 2.46 -4.32
CA ALA A 107 8.76 1.04 -4.50
C ALA A 107 7.44 0.27 -4.75
N ILE A 108 6.39 0.53 -3.97
CA ILE A 108 5.10 -0.15 -4.16
C ILE A 108 4.42 0.23 -5.49
N THR A 109 4.51 1.49 -5.88
CA THR A 109 3.97 2.01 -7.15
C THR A 109 4.66 1.39 -8.36
N VAL A 110 5.97 1.18 -8.30
CA VAL A 110 6.72 0.51 -9.37
C VAL A 110 6.37 -0.97 -9.44
N LEU A 111 6.27 -1.65 -8.29
CA LEU A 111 5.85 -3.06 -8.24
C LEU A 111 4.43 -3.26 -8.79
N VAL A 112 3.48 -2.38 -8.46
CA VAL A 112 2.09 -2.53 -8.93
C VAL A 112 1.93 -2.25 -10.43
N ALA A 113 2.90 -1.59 -11.07
CA ALA A 113 2.89 -1.37 -12.52
C ALA A 113 3.15 -2.66 -13.32
N ASN A 114 3.72 -3.69 -12.68
CA ASN A 114 3.88 -5.00 -13.30
C ASN A 114 2.61 -5.85 -13.10
N ALA A 115 1.98 -6.20 -14.22
CA ALA A 115 0.70 -6.91 -14.26
C ALA A 115 0.75 -8.33 -13.65
N GLU A 116 1.92 -8.99 -13.66
CA GLU A 116 2.06 -10.36 -13.15
C GLU A 116 1.98 -10.42 -11.62
N ILE A 117 2.44 -9.35 -10.94
CA ILE A 117 2.53 -9.27 -9.48
C ILE A 117 1.50 -8.33 -8.85
N GLU A 118 0.69 -7.68 -9.69
CA GLU A 118 -0.31 -6.68 -9.31
C GLU A 118 -1.24 -7.17 -8.18
N ALA A 119 -1.74 -8.40 -8.27
CA ALA A 119 -2.70 -8.95 -7.31
C ALA A 119 -2.11 -9.11 -5.89
N GLU A 120 -0.87 -9.59 -5.78
CA GLU A 120 -0.17 -9.76 -4.50
C GLU A 120 0.15 -8.41 -3.85
N VAL A 121 0.51 -7.42 -4.66
CA VAL A 121 0.76 -6.05 -4.19
C VAL A 121 -0.52 -5.44 -3.60
N LEU A 122 -1.67 -5.65 -4.24
CA LEU A 122 -2.95 -5.16 -3.74
C LEU A 122 -3.34 -5.81 -2.41
N GLN A 123 -3.05 -7.10 -2.22
CA GLN A 123 -3.36 -7.81 -0.98
C GLN A 123 -2.62 -7.23 0.25
N SER A 124 -1.44 -6.61 0.05
CA SER A 124 -0.69 -5.98 1.15
C SER A 124 -1.38 -4.77 1.77
N GLY A 125 -2.26 -4.09 1.01
CA GLY A 125 -2.92 -2.86 1.43
C GLY A 125 -2.00 -1.63 1.49
N THR A 126 -0.72 -1.75 1.13
CA THR A 126 0.26 -0.63 1.14
C THR A 126 -0.06 0.44 0.09
N LEU A 127 -0.72 0.06 -1.02
CA LEU A 127 -1.07 0.99 -2.09
C LEU A 127 -2.02 2.12 -1.61
N GLY A 128 -2.87 1.84 -0.62
CA GLY A 128 -3.81 2.82 -0.06
C GLY A 128 -3.16 4.02 0.63
N LEU A 129 -1.85 3.93 0.93
CA LEU A 129 -1.04 4.98 1.55
C LEU A 129 -0.50 6.01 0.55
N VAL A 130 -0.50 5.69 -0.74
CA VAL A 130 0.10 6.53 -1.78
C VAL A 130 -0.72 7.81 -2.01
N GLU A 131 -2.04 7.69 -2.09
CA GLU A 131 -2.92 8.84 -2.35
C GLU A 131 -2.92 9.88 -1.21
N PRO A 132 -3.02 9.51 0.08
CA PRO A 132 -2.82 10.44 1.18
C PRO A 132 -1.51 11.20 1.07
N PHE A 133 -0.39 10.50 0.81
CA PHE A 133 0.91 11.16 0.67
C PHE A 133 0.93 12.20 -0.46
N VAL A 134 0.43 11.86 -1.65
CA VAL A 134 0.45 12.74 -2.83
C VAL A 134 -0.47 13.96 -2.68
N THR A 135 -1.53 13.84 -1.89
CA THR A 135 -2.50 14.92 -1.67
C THR A 135 -2.09 15.88 -0.55
N THR A 136 -1.35 15.40 0.47
CA THR A 136 -0.87 16.24 1.57
C THR A 136 0.41 17.03 1.25
N HIS A 137 1.20 16.59 0.26
CA HIS A 137 2.49 17.19 -0.06
C HIS A 137 2.46 18.01 -1.36
N ASN A 138 3.25 19.10 -1.39
CA ASN A 138 3.49 19.88 -2.60
C ASN A 138 4.82 19.45 -3.25
N PRO A 139 4.85 19.13 -4.56
CA PRO A 139 6.09 18.73 -5.26
C PRO A 139 7.24 19.74 -5.12
N SER A 140 6.94 21.05 -5.19
CA SER A 140 7.97 22.10 -5.16
C SER A 140 8.59 22.28 -3.77
N GLU A 141 7.82 22.06 -2.71
CA GLU A 141 8.31 22.14 -1.33
C GLU A 141 9.08 20.87 -0.97
N PHE A 142 8.57 19.71 -1.38
CA PHE A 142 9.24 18.42 -1.21
C PHE A 142 10.59 18.36 -1.95
N ALA A 143 10.71 18.99 -3.13
CA ALA A 143 12.00 19.12 -3.82
C ALA A 143 13.06 19.87 -3.00
N LYS A 144 12.64 20.81 -2.14
CA LYS A 144 13.51 21.68 -1.33
C LYS A 144 13.77 21.12 0.06
N SER A 145 12.94 20.21 0.56
CA SER A 145 13.03 19.68 1.93
C SER A 145 14.22 18.74 2.13
N ASN A 146 14.77 18.16 1.05
CA ASN A 146 15.88 17.21 1.13
C ASN A 146 16.99 17.54 0.12
N LEU A 147 18.23 17.62 0.62
CA LEU A 147 19.43 17.81 -0.20
C LEU A 147 19.60 16.71 -1.27
N ALA A 148 19.10 15.49 -1.00
CA ALA A 148 19.13 14.38 -1.96
C ALA A 148 18.30 14.65 -3.23
N HIS A 149 17.30 15.54 -3.16
CA HIS A 149 16.45 15.91 -4.29
C HIS A 149 16.90 17.20 -4.99
N ALA A 150 17.81 17.98 -4.39
CA ALA A 150 18.23 19.28 -4.92
C ALA A 150 18.82 19.22 -6.35
N HIS A 151 19.44 18.10 -6.73
CA HIS A 151 20.02 17.91 -8.06
C HIS A 151 19.11 17.13 -9.03
N GLY A 152 18.02 16.56 -8.51
CA GLY A 152 17.11 15.68 -9.25
C GLY A 152 17.71 14.32 -9.59
N GLN A 153 16.90 13.44 -10.16
CA GLN A 153 17.30 12.09 -10.55
C GLN A 153 18.06 12.04 -11.89
N SER A 154 18.73 10.91 -12.14
CA SER A 154 19.47 10.67 -13.39
C SER A 154 18.53 10.38 -14.57
N LYS A 155 19.01 10.56 -15.81
CA LYS A 155 18.24 10.25 -17.03
C LYS A 155 17.74 8.80 -17.06
N THR A 156 18.59 7.85 -16.69
CA THR A 156 18.25 6.42 -16.66
C THR A 156 17.17 6.14 -15.62
N TRP A 157 17.27 6.76 -14.44
CA TRP A 157 16.28 6.63 -13.38
C TRP A 157 14.90 7.11 -13.85
N LEU A 158 14.83 8.31 -14.46
CA LEU A 158 13.57 8.88 -14.94
C LEU A 158 12.96 8.04 -16.06
N LYS A 159 13.80 7.50 -16.95
CA LYS A 159 13.36 6.61 -18.03
C LYS A 159 12.66 5.36 -17.49
N ASN A 160 13.15 4.78 -16.39
CA ASN A 160 12.55 3.59 -15.77
C ASN A 160 11.20 3.90 -15.09
N LEU A 161 10.92 5.15 -14.73
CA LEU A 161 9.64 5.56 -14.15
C LEU A 161 8.57 5.87 -15.21
N VAL A 162 8.94 6.17 -16.46
CA VAL A 162 7.99 6.50 -17.55
C VAL A 162 6.88 5.44 -17.72
N PRO A 163 7.16 4.13 -17.73
CA PRO A 163 6.11 3.11 -17.86
C PRO A 163 5.03 3.18 -16.77
N VAL A 164 5.38 3.65 -15.57
CA VAL A 164 4.46 3.77 -14.43
C VAL A 164 3.37 4.81 -14.68
N LEU A 165 3.65 5.87 -15.46
CA LEU A 165 2.63 6.85 -15.89
C LEU A 165 1.53 6.22 -16.76
N SER A 166 1.85 5.11 -17.44
CA SER A 166 0.90 4.37 -18.28
C SER A 166 0.26 3.17 -17.54
N SER A 167 0.48 3.04 -16.23
CA SER A 167 -0.14 2.00 -15.41
C SER A 167 -1.67 2.12 -15.38
N LYS A 168 -2.35 0.98 -15.24
CA LYS A 168 -3.82 0.92 -15.06
C LYS A 168 -4.25 1.48 -13.71
N ARG A 169 -3.37 1.48 -12.71
CA ARG A 169 -3.68 1.87 -11.33
C ARG A 169 -3.56 3.37 -11.14
N GLU A 170 -4.51 3.94 -10.39
CA GLU A 170 -4.59 5.38 -10.19
C GLU A 170 -3.49 5.88 -9.26
N GLU A 171 -3.24 5.14 -8.18
CA GLU A 171 -2.23 5.43 -7.17
C GLU A 171 -0.82 5.46 -7.80
N ALA A 172 -0.56 4.52 -8.72
CA ALA A 172 0.69 4.47 -9.46
C ALA A 172 0.89 5.71 -10.34
N ARG A 173 -0.16 6.11 -11.09
CA ARG A 173 -0.14 7.31 -11.92
C ARG A 173 -0.01 8.58 -11.09
N ASN A 174 -0.69 8.67 -9.95
CA ASN A 174 -0.65 9.81 -9.04
C ASN A 174 0.77 10.09 -8.56
N LEU A 175 1.46 9.08 -8.04
CA LEU A 175 2.82 9.24 -7.52
C LEU A 175 3.85 9.47 -8.64
N ALA A 176 3.71 8.78 -9.76
CA ALA A 176 4.58 9.02 -10.92
C ALA A 176 4.43 10.46 -11.43
N ALA A 177 3.20 10.96 -11.60
CA ALA A 177 2.93 12.34 -12.00
C ALA A 177 3.44 13.36 -10.99
N PHE A 178 3.29 13.08 -9.69
CA PHE A 178 3.87 13.89 -8.61
C PHE A 178 5.39 13.99 -8.74
N HIS A 179 6.08 12.85 -8.96
CA HIS A 179 7.53 12.83 -9.12
C HIS A 179 7.99 13.58 -10.37
N PHE A 180 7.32 13.37 -11.52
CA PHE A 180 7.65 14.11 -12.75
C PHE A 180 7.39 15.61 -12.61
N CYS A 181 6.37 16.02 -11.83
CA CYS A 181 6.14 17.43 -11.52
C CYS A 181 7.27 18.02 -10.64
N MET A 182 7.72 17.27 -9.63
CA MET A 182 8.86 17.65 -8.79
C MET A 182 10.13 17.83 -9.63
N GLU A 183 10.46 16.84 -10.46
CA GLU A 183 11.65 16.86 -11.31
C GLU A 183 11.58 17.94 -12.40
N ALA A 184 10.41 18.17 -12.99
CA ALA A 184 10.24 19.28 -13.93
C ALA A 184 10.57 20.63 -13.28
N GLY A 185 10.22 20.82 -12.01
CA GLY A 185 10.59 22.01 -11.23
C GLY A 185 12.10 22.16 -11.06
N ILE A 186 12.79 21.07 -10.69
CA ILE A 186 14.24 21.04 -10.49
C ILE A 186 14.98 21.28 -11.81
N LYS A 187 14.62 20.54 -12.87
CA LYS A 187 15.28 20.65 -14.19
C LYS A 187 15.01 21.97 -14.89
N LYS A 188 13.87 22.62 -14.63
CA LYS A 188 13.61 23.99 -15.09
C LYS A 188 14.58 25.00 -14.47
N GLN A 189 14.88 24.88 -13.18
CA GLN A 189 15.88 25.73 -12.52
C GLN A 189 17.30 25.48 -13.06
N GLN A 190 17.59 24.23 -13.44
CA GLN A 190 18.86 23.85 -14.07
C GLN A 190 18.95 24.18 -15.57
N GLY A 191 17.85 24.61 -16.21
CA GLY A 191 17.80 24.86 -17.65
C GLY A 191 17.86 23.60 -18.53
N ASN A 192 17.60 22.41 -17.99
CA ASN A 192 17.73 21.13 -18.69
C ASN A 192 16.38 20.39 -18.81
N THR A 193 15.37 21.04 -19.39
CA THR A 193 14.04 20.46 -19.59
C THR A 193 13.96 19.49 -20.79
N ASN A 194 14.95 19.52 -21.69
CA ASN A 194 15.03 18.64 -22.86
C ASN A 194 15.08 17.14 -22.50
N ILE A 195 15.58 16.83 -21.30
CA ILE A 195 15.65 15.45 -20.78
C ILE A 195 14.31 14.72 -20.82
N PHE A 196 13.19 15.41 -20.60
CA PHE A 196 11.85 14.80 -20.59
C PHE A 196 11.37 14.38 -21.97
N SER A 197 11.79 15.10 -23.01
CA SER A 197 11.53 14.73 -24.40
C SER A 197 12.40 13.52 -24.80
N GLU A 198 13.68 13.54 -24.43
CA GLU A 198 14.62 12.44 -24.75
C GLU A 198 14.25 11.09 -24.14
N ILE A 199 13.60 11.07 -22.97
CA ILE A 199 13.13 9.84 -22.31
C ILE A 199 11.71 9.43 -22.75
N GLY A 200 11.03 10.20 -23.59
CA GLY A 200 9.64 9.93 -24.00
C GLY A 200 8.61 10.18 -22.91
N ALA A 201 8.92 10.98 -21.88
CA ALA A 201 7.99 11.27 -20.79
C ALA A 201 6.87 12.23 -21.22
N VAL A 202 7.14 13.14 -22.16
CA VAL A 202 6.17 14.19 -22.58
C VAL A 202 4.87 13.58 -23.11
N GLU A 203 4.93 12.59 -23.99
CA GLU A 203 3.73 11.94 -24.53
C GLU A 203 2.93 11.22 -23.44
N SER A 204 3.62 10.53 -22.53
CA SER A 204 3.01 9.86 -21.39
C SER A 204 2.35 10.86 -20.44
N LEU A 205 2.99 12.00 -20.17
CA LEU A 205 2.43 13.08 -19.35
C LEU A 205 1.21 13.74 -20.02
N LYS A 206 1.24 13.96 -21.34
CA LYS A 206 0.07 14.47 -22.08
C LYS A 206 -1.13 13.53 -21.95
N LYS A 207 -0.90 12.22 -22.08
CA LYS A 207 -1.93 11.20 -21.87
C LYS A 207 -2.48 11.17 -20.44
N VAL A 208 -1.63 11.35 -19.43
CA VAL A 208 -2.07 11.42 -18.02
C VAL A 208 -2.81 12.73 -17.72
N ALA A 209 -2.38 13.85 -18.31
CA ALA A 209 -3.01 15.15 -18.15
C ALA A 209 -4.46 15.16 -18.69
N SER A 210 -4.73 14.42 -19.78
CA SER A 210 -6.08 14.31 -20.34
C SER A 210 -6.97 13.29 -19.63
N CYS A 211 -6.43 12.46 -18.73
CA CYS A 211 -7.22 11.51 -17.97
C CYS A 211 -8.14 12.21 -16.94
N PRO A 212 -9.28 11.60 -16.58
CA PRO A 212 -10.23 12.20 -15.64
C PRO A 212 -9.73 12.27 -14.20
N ASN A 213 -8.74 11.43 -13.84
CA ASN A 213 -8.16 11.42 -12.50
C ASN A 213 -7.62 12.81 -12.14
N ALA A 214 -8.29 13.45 -11.18
CA ALA A 214 -8.03 14.85 -10.83
C ALA A 214 -6.61 15.08 -10.28
N VAL A 215 -6.05 14.14 -9.54
CA VAL A 215 -4.75 14.28 -8.88
C VAL A 215 -3.62 14.08 -9.88
N ALA A 216 -3.58 12.95 -10.59
CA ALA A 216 -2.57 12.70 -11.61
C ALA A 216 -2.62 13.74 -12.75
N SER A 217 -3.83 14.09 -13.22
CA SER A 217 -4.01 15.09 -14.27
C SER A 217 -3.46 16.46 -13.87
N LYS A 218 -3.74 16.91 -12.63
CA LYS A 218 -3.22 18.18 -12.09
C LYS A 218 -1.69 18.21 -12.11
N TYR A 219 -1.03 17.17 -11.60
CA TYR A 219 0.42 17.13 -11.55
C TYR A 219 1.06 16.95 -12.93
N ALA A 220 0.47 16.15 -13.81
CA ALA A 220 0.93 16.01 -15.19
C ALA A 220 0.81 17.33 -15.97
N ALA A 221 -0.31 18.05 -15.83
CA ALA A 221 -0.49 19.37 -16.41
C ALA A 221 0.53 20.38 -15.87
N GLN A 222 0.77 20.38 -14.56
CA GLN A 222 1.78 21.23 -13.94
C GLN A 222 3.20 20.89 -14.44
N ALA A 223 3.53 19.61 -14.57
CA ALA A 223 4.81 19.15 -15.13
C ALA A 223 4.99 19.65 -16.57
N LEU A 224 3.99 19.49 -17.43
CA LEU A 224 4.02 19.97 -18.82
C LEU A 224 4.24 21.49 -18.90
N ARG A 225 3.55 22.29 -18.08
CA ARG A 225 3.76 23.75 -18.00
C ARG A 225 5.18 24.12 -17.56
N LEU A 226 5.79 23.33 -16.66
CA LEU A 226 7.16 23.55 -16.22
C LEU A 226 8.18 23.18 -17.31
N ILE A 227 7.90 22.14 -18.10
CA ILE A 227 8.71 21.71 -19.25
C ILE A 227 8.63 22.73 -20.41
N GLY A 228 7.51 23.44 -20.53
CA GLY A 228 7.24 24.39 -21.62
C GLY A 228 6.39 23.80 -22.74
N GLU A 229 5.70 22.69 -22.47
CA GLU A 229 4.81 22.00 -23.41
C GLU A 229 3.36 22.47 -23.25
N GLU A 230 2.60 22.38 -24.35
CA GLU A 230 1.17 22.63 -24.32
C GLU A 230 0.44 21.55 -23.50
N VAL A 231 -0.42 22.00 -22.58
CA VAL A 231 -1.25 21.12 -21.77
C VAL A 231 -2.47 20.72 -22.58
N PRO A 232 -2.72 19.40 -22.77
CA PRO A 232 -3.91 18.93 -23.48
C PRO A 232 -5.20 19.43 -22.83
N HIS A 233 -6.24 19.62 -23.65
CA HIS A 233 -7.57 19.94 -23.14
C HIS A 233 -8.09 18.80 -22.25
N LYS A 234 -8.57 19.15 -21.05
CA LYS A 234 -9.11 18.17 -20.11
C LYS A 234 -10.57 17.87 -20.47
N LEU A 235 -10.81 16.68 -21.01
CA LEU A 235 -12.14 16.23 -21.37
C LEU A 235 -12.92 15.75 -20.14
N SER A 236 -14.18 16.17 -20.03
CA SER A 236 -15.11 15.69 -19.00
C SER A 236 -15.41 14.20 -19.20
N GLN A 237 -15.73 13.45 -18.13
CA GLN A 237 -16.27 12.08 -18.31
C GLN A 237 -17.73 12.08 -18.74
N GLN A 238 -18.43 13.20 -18.61
CA GLN A 238 -19.82 13.35 -19.05
C GLN A 238 -19.88 13.56 -20.56
N VAL A 239 -19.57 12.48 -21.30
CA VAL A 239 -19.56 12.46 -22.77
C VAL A 239 -20.86 12.97 -23.38
N PRO A 240 -22.06 12.68 -22.84
CA PRO A 240 -23.31 13.22 -23.40
C PRO A 240 -23.41 14.76 -23.41
N LEU A 241 -22.56 15.47 -22.66
CA LEU A 241 -22.54 16.94 -22.57
C LEU A 241 -21.40 17.58 -23.37
N TRP A 242 -20.60 16.80 -24.10
CA TRP A 242 -19.47 17.32 -24.87
C TRP A 242 -19.93 18.20 -26.02
N SER A 243 -19.22 19.31 -26.22
CA SER A 243 -19.38 20.15 -27.41
C SER A 243 -18.68 19.54 -28.64
N ALA A 244 -18.87 20.16 -29.81
CA ALA A 244 -18.13 19.76 -31.01
C ALA A 244 -16.61 19.97 -30.86
N GLU A 245 -16.18 20.97 -30.09
CA GLU A 245 -14.75 21.18 -29.79
C GLU A 245 -14.20 20.07 -28.87
N ASP A 246 -14.97 19.64 -27.86
CA ASP A 246 -14.57 18.52 -27.00
C ASP A 246 -14.39 17.22 -27.81
N VAL A 247 -15.30 16.96 -28.75
CA VAL A 247 -15.20 15.82 -29.67
C VAL A 247 -13.97 15.94 -30.56
N GLU A 248 -13.68 17.12 -31.11
CA GLU A 248 -12.48 17.37 -31.91
C GLU A 248 -11.20 17.03 -31.13
N GLU A 249 -11.09 17.50 -29.89
CA GLU A 249 -9.95 17.24 -29.02
C GLU A 249 -9.82 15.76 -28.68
N TRP A 250 -10.94 15.06 -28.42
CA TRP A 250 -10.91 13.61 -28.22
C TRP A 250 -10.41 12.87 -29.47
N VAL A 251 -10.89 13.23 -30.66
CA VAL A 251 -10.48 12.65 -31.95
C VAL A 251 -8.98 12.85 -32.21
N LYS A 252 -8.44 14.04 -31.89
CA LYS A 252 -6.99 14.29 -31.92
C LYS A 252 -6.25 13.37 -30.95
N GLN A 253 -6.72 13.23 -29.71
CA GLN A 253 -6.09 12.42 -28.65
C GLN A 253 -6.02 10.92 -28.99
N ILE A 254 -7.01 10.37 -29.69
CA ILE A 254 -7.00 8.95 -30.11
C ILE A 254 -6.16 8.70 -31.37
N GLY A 255 -5.44 9.71 -31.87
CA GLY A 255 -4.55 9.60 -33.02
C GLY A 255 -5.25 9.69 -34.37
N PHE A 256 -6.34 10.45 -34.45
CA PHE A 256 -7.13 10.72 -35.65
C PHE A 256 -7.22 12.22 -35.96
N ALA A 257 -6.17 12.99 -35.65
CA ALA A 257 -6.12 14.43 -35.89
C ALA A 257 -6.41 14.83 -37.35
N GLU A 258 -6.09 13.97 -38.32
CA GLU A 258 -6.34 14.17 -39.75
C GLU A 258 -7.83 14.31 -40.13
N ILE A 259 -8.74 13.73 -39.35
CA ILE A 259 -10.20 13.78 -39.59
C ILE A 259 -10.94 14.63 -38.56
N ALA A 260 -10.22 15.23 -37.60
CA ALA A 260 -10.84 15.96 -36.50
C ALA A 260 -11.67 17.16 -37.00
N SER A 261 -11.21 17.85 -38.06
CA SER A 261 -11.96 18.95 -38.68
C SER A 261 -13.29 18.50 -39.26
N SER A 262 -13.37 17.29 -39.82
CA SER A 262 -14.61 16.74 -40.39
C SER A 262 -15.71 16.51 -39.34
N PHE A 263 -15.33 16.22 -38.08
CA PHE A 263 -16.29 16.14 -36.97
C PHE A 263 -16.87 17.52 -36.62
N VAL A 264 -16.03 18.55 -36.63
CA VAL A 264 -16.46 19.94 -36.38
C VAL A 264 -17.33 20.48 -37.52
N GLU A 265 -16.95 20.22 -38.76
CA GLU A 265 -17.73 20.59 -39.96
C GLU A 265 -19.12 19.95 -39.94
N SER A 266 -19.19 18.69 -39.52
CA SER A 266 -20.45 17.95 -39.37
C SER A 266 -21.19 18.26 -38.05
N ARG A 267 -20.61 19.14 -37.19
CA ARG A 267 -21.12 19.52 -35.87
C ARG A 267 -21.45 18.33 -34.97
N VAL A 268 -20.59 17.32 -34.98
CA VAL A 268 -20.75 16.14 -34.13
C VAL A 268 -20.43 16.53 -32.68
N ASP A 269 -21.46 16.58 -31.84
CA ASP A 269 -21.35 16.73 -30.40
C ASP A 269 -21.27 15.38 -29.68
N GLY A 270 -21.20 15.40 -28.35
CA GLY A 270 -21.09 14.20 -27.53
C GLY A 270 -22.26 13.22 -27.68
N ASP A 271 -23.48 13.74 -27.89
CA ASP A 271 -24.68 12.93 -28.11
C ASP A 271 -24.58 12.18 -29.44
N LEU A 272 -24.28 12.90 -30.53
CA LEU A 272 -24.10 12.31 -31.85
C LEU A 272 -22.93 11.33 -31.87
N LEU A 273 -21.80 11.66 -31.21
CA LEU A 273 -20.62 10.79 -31.12
C LEU A 273 -20.98 9.41 -30.54
N LEU A 274 -21.81 9.37 -29.50
CA LEU A 274 -22.24 8.12 -28.86
C LEU A 274 -23.21 7.31 -29.74
N GLN A 275 -23.83 7.94 -30.73
CA GLN A 275 -24.79 7.32 -31.66
C GLN A 275 -24.21 7.02 -33.06
N LEU A 276 -22.96 7.41 -33.33
CA LEU A 276 -22.34 7.21 -34.64
C LEU A 276 -22.33 5.75 -35.10
N THR A 277 -22.75 5.55 -36.33
CA THR A 277 -22.73 4.25 -37.02
C THR A 277 -21.51 4.11 -37.92
N GLU A 278 -21.24 2.89 -38.40
CA GLU A 278 -20.17 2.67 -39.39
C GLU A 278 -20.44 3.43 -40.71
N GLU A 279 -21.71 3.59 -41.08
CA GLU A 279 -22.12 4.32 -42.28
C GLU A 279 -21.80 5.81 -42.15
N ASN A 280 -22.15 6.43 -41.01
CA ASN A 280 -21.80 7.84 -40.77
C ASN A 280 -20.29 8.08 -40.80
N LEU A 281 -19.51 7.17 -40.21
CA LEU A 281 -18.05 7.25 -40.25
C LEU A 281 -17.50 7.16 -41.68
N ARG A 282 -18.12 6.36 -42.55
CA ARG A 282 -17.65 6.15 -43.93
C ARG A 282 -18.07 7.31 -44.84
N ASP A 283 -19.34 7.68 -44.78
CA ASP A 283 -19.99 8.51 -45.80
C ASP A 283 -20.00 9.99 -45.42
N ASP A 284 -20.20 10.33 -44.13
CA ASP A 284 -20.27 11.72 -43.66
C ASP A 284 -18.91 12.23 -43.17
N ILE A 285 -18.19 11.44 -42.36
CA ILE A 285 -16.89 11.82 -41.79
C ILE A 285 -15.72 11.55 -42.76
N GLY A 286 -15.92 10.69 -43.78
CA GLY A 286 -14.92 10.39 -44.79
C GLY A 286 -13.87 9.33 -44.39
N LEU A 287 -14.12 8.53 -43.34
CA LEU A 287 -13.25 7.44 -42.92
C LEU A 287 -13.46 6.18 -43.78
N THR A 288 -13.01 6.23 -45.03
CA THR A 288 -13.23 5.18 -46.04
C THR A 288 -12.47 3.87 -45.76
N ASN A 289 -11.31 3.95 -45.09
CA ASN A 289 -10.53 2.77 -44.76
C ASN A 289 -11.17 1.96 -43.61
N GLY A 290 -11.62 0.74 -43.92
CA GLY A 290 -12.30 -0.14 -42.96
C GLY A 290 -11.47 -0.53 -41.73
N ILE A 291 -10.13 -0.60 -41.84
CA ILE A 291 -9.26 -0.87 -40.68
C ILE A 291 -9.20 0.36 -39.78
N LYS A 292 -9.08 1.56 -40.35
CA LYS A 292 -9.14 2.82 -39.59
C LYS A 292 -10.49 2.97 -38.89
N ARG A 293 -11.61 2.64 -39.55
CA ARG A 293 -12.94 2.60 -38.91
C ARG A 293 -12.99 1.64 -37.73
N LYS A 294 -12.55 0.38 -37.90
CA LYS A 294 -12.49 -0.59 -36.78
C LYS A 294 -11.63 -0.09 -35.61
N ARG A 295 -10.50 0.59 -35.90
CA ARG A 295 -9.64 1.20 -34.88
C ARG A 295 -10.38 2.33 -34.15
N PHE A 296 -11.09 3.19 -34.88
CA PHE A 296 -11.92 4.25 -34.30
C PHE A 296 -13.04 3.68 -33.43
N THR A 297 -13.81 2.70 -33.94
CA THR A 297 -14.88 2.03 -33.21
C THR A 297 -14.37 1.40 -31.91
N ARG A 298 -13.16 0.83 -31.91
CA ARG A 298 -12.54 0.29 -30.69
C ARG A 298 -12.26 1.38 -29.64
N GLU A 299 -11.77 2.55 -30.05
CA GLU A 299 -11.55 3.67 -29.13
C GLU A 299 -12.88 4.27 -28.65
N LEU A 300 -13.90 4.37 -29.52
CA LEU A 300 -15.25 4.78 -29.13
C LEU A 300 -15.88 3.80 -28.12
N GLN A 301 -15.70 2.49 -28.30
CA GLN A 301 -16.14 1.50 -27.31
C GLN A 301 -15.45 1.68 -25.97
N LYS A 302 -14.15 2.01 -25.94
CA LYS A 302 -13.46 2.33 -24.68
C LYS A 302 -14.04 3.58 -24.04
N LEU A 303 -14.31 4.62 -24.83
CA LEU A 303 -14.94 5.86 -24.35
C LEU A 303 -16.31 5.57 -23.71
N LYS A 304 -17.17 4.77 -24.37
CA LYS A 304 -18.47 4.36 -23.83
C LYS A 304 -18.37 3.60 -22.51
N LYS A 305 -17.32 2.81 -22.30
CA LYS A 305 -17.12 2.09 -21.03
C LYS A 305 -16.75 3.00 -19.87
N MET A 306 -16.02 4.08 -20.13
CA MET A 306 -15.54 5.01 -19.09
C MET A 306 -16.46 6.22 -18.88
N ALA A 307 -17.39 6.47 -19.80
CA ALA A 307 -18.28 7.60 -19.75
C ALA A 307 -19.15 7.62 -18.48
N ASP A 308 -19.31 8.82 -17.92
CA ASP A 308 -20.24 9.12 -16.85
C ASP A 308 -21.60 9.50 -17.45
N TYR A 309 -22.60 8.70 -17.12
CA TYR A 309 -23.98 8.85 -17.60
C TYR A 309 -24.91 9.45 -16.55
N THR A 310 -24.41 9.90 -15.39
CA THR A 310 -25.24 10.40 -14.27
C THR A 310 -26.18 11.55 -14.64
N SER A 311 -25.88 12.34 -15.68
CA SER A 311 -26.76 13.40 -16.18
C SER A 311 -28.05 12.89 -16.84
N ARG A 312 -28.08 11.64 -17.31
CA ARG A 312 -29.24 11.01 -17.97
C ARG A 312 -29.74 9.74 -17.28
N ASP A 313 -28.85 9.00 -16.62
CA ASP A 313 -29.14 7.72 -15.98
C ASP A 313 -29.62 7.89 -14.53
N THR A 314 -30.89 8.24 -14.36
CA THR A 314 -31.50 8.40 -13.02
C THR A 314 -31.70 7.06 -12.29
N ALA A 315 -31.79 5.95 -13.03
CA ALA A 315 -32.04 4.61 -12.49
C ALA A 315 -30.78 3.79 -12.17
N ASN A 316 -29.59 4.32 -12.44
CA ASN A 316 -28.30 3.64 -12.32
C ASN A 316 -28.21 2.35 -13.17
N ILE A 317 -28.73 2.41 -14.39
CA ILE A 317 -28.66 1.33 -15.39
C ILE A 317 -27.20 1.01 -15.75
N ASN A 318 -26.34 2.02 -15.82
CA ASN A 318 -24.91 1.82 -16.05
C ASN A 318 -24.29 0.92 -14.97
N ASN A 319 -24.64 1.15 -13.71
CA ASN A 319 -24.14 0.35 -12.59
C ASN A 319 -24.64 -1.10 -12.69
N PHE A 320 -25.93 -1.30 -13.03
CA PHE A 320 -26.45 -2.64 -13.31
C PHE A 320 -25.63 -3.35 -14.40
N LEU A 321 -25.38 -2.70 -15.54
CA LEU A 321 -24.59 -3.29 -16.62
C LEU A 321 -23.16 -3.62 -16.17
N GLN A 322 -22.54 -2.75 -15.36
CA GLN A 322 -21.22 -3.00 -14.78
C GLN A 322 -21.19 -4.23 -13.87
N THR A 323 -22.27 -4.54 -13.14
CA THR A 323 -22.35 -5.77 -12.33
C THR A 323 -22.34 -7.06 -13.17
N LEU A 324 -22.82 -7.00 -14.41
CA LEU A 324 -22.76 -8.13 -15.36
C LEU A 324 -21.37 -8.27 -15.99
N GLY A 325 -20.64 -7.15 -16.10
CA GLY A 325 -19.29 -7.07 -16.62
C GLY A 325 -18.97 -5.68 -17.19
N PRO A 326 -17.72 -5.22 -17.12
CA PRO A 326 -17.32 -3.90 -17.62
C PRO A 326 -17.51 -3.73 -19.13
N GLU A 327 -17.66 -4.81 -19.89
CA GLU A 327 -17.96 -4.78 -21.31
C GLU A 327 -19.39 -4.32 -21.65
N PHE A 328 -20.34 -4.45 -20.71
CA PHE A 328 -21.75 -4.14 -20.95
C PHE A 328 -22.06 -2.64 -20.87
N SER A 329 -21.23 -1.85 -20.22
CA SER A 329 -21.38 -0.38 -20.12
C SER A 329 -21.45 0.33 -21.48
N ILE A 330 -21.00 -0.33 -22.56
CA ILE A 330 -21.13 0.23 -23.91
C ILE A 330 -22.58 0.40 -24.38
N TYR A 331 -23.52 -0.31 -23.76
CA TYR A 331 -24.95 -0.30 -24.12
C TYR A 331 -25.77 0.71 -23.31
N THR A 332 -25.18 1.32 -22.27
CA THR A 332 -25.87 2.25 -21.37
C THR A 332 -26.58 3.36 -22.15
N TYR A 333 -25.87 4.03 -23.04
CA TYR A 333 -26.45 5.15 -23.79
C TYR A 333 -27.58 4.72 -24.74
N SER A 334 -27.43 3.56 -25.39
CA SER A 334 -28.44 3.03 -26.30
C SER A 334 -29.73 2.64 -25.57
N LEU A 335 -29.62 2.05 -24.37
CA LEU A 335 -30.78 1.76 -23.52
C LEU A 335 -31.50 3.03 -23.07
N LEU A 336 -30.75 4.05 -22.64
CA LEU A 336 -31.32 5.33 -22.23
C LEU A 336 -32.02 6.04 -23.41
N ASN A 337 -31.42 6.01 -24.61
CA ASN A 337 -32.04 6.58 -25.80
C ASN A 337 -33.29 5.82 -26.26
N ALA A 338 -33.37 4.52 -25.99
CA ALA A 338 -34.58 3.73 -26.21
C ALA A 338 -35.70 4.00 -25.17
N GLY A 339 -35.49 4.92 -24.21
CA GLY A 339 -36.48 5.29 -23.19
C GLY A 339 -36.49 4.37 -21.97
N VAL A 340 -35.44 3.54 -21.80
CA VAL A 340 -35.27 2.74 -20.58
C VAL A 340 -34.69 3.65 -19.50
N GLU A 341 -35.54 4.45 -18.87
CA GLU A 341 -35.11 5.46 -17.87
C GLU A 341 -35.33 4.99 -16.42
N THR A 342 -36.11 3.92 -16.22
CA THR A 342 -36.47 3.40 -14.89
C THR A 342 -36.07 1.92 -14.73
N LYS A 343 -35.87 1.47 -13.49
CA LYS A 343 -35.63 0.04 -13.20
C LYS A 343 -36.81 -0.84 -13.61
N ASP A 344 -38.04 -0.32 -13.55
CA ASP A 344 -39.22 -1.08 -13.95
C ASP A 344 -39.34 -1.18 -15.49
N SER A 345 -38.97 -0.13 -16.23
CA SER A 345 -38.82 -0.21 -17.69
C SER A 345 -37.77 -1.23 -18.09
N LEU A 346 -36.65 -1.29 -17.35
CA LEU A 346 -35.59 -2.27 -17.58
C LEU A 346 -36.05 -3.70 -17.30
N ARG A 347 -36.87 -3.93 -16.26
CA ARG A 347 -37.41 -5.26 -15.94
C ARG A 347 -38.34 -5.81 -17.00
N ASN A 348 -39.16 -4.94 -17.59
CA ASN A 348 -40.18 -5.34 -18.57
C ASN A 348 -39.67 -5.39 -20.01
N ILE A 349 -38.36 -5.21 -20.25
CA ILE A 349 -37.80 -5.22 -21.59
C ILE A 349 -37.78 -6.63 -22.18
N SER A 350 -38.19 -6.74 -23.45
CA SER A 350 -38.12 -8.00 -24.21
C SER A 350 -36.79 -8.13 -24.95
N GLU A 351 -36.42 -9.37 -25.30
CA GLU A 351 -35.22 -9.61 -26.13
C GLU A 351 -35.32 -8.91 -27.51
N ASP A 352 -36.51 -8.87 -28.10
CA ASP A 352 -36.75 -8.18 -29.38
C ASP A 352 -36.52 -6.67 -29.27
N GLN A 353 -36.90 -6.05 -28.15
CA GLN A 353 -36.61 -4.62 -27.90
C GLN A 353 -35.11 -4.37 -27.67
N LEU A 354 -34.40 -5.29 -27.01
CA LEU A 354 -32.95 -5.20 -26.87
C LEU A 354 -32.23 -5.26 -28.23
N LEU A 355 -32.76 -6.05 -29.17
CA LEU A 355 -32.21 -6.16 -30.52
C LEU A 355 -32.53 -4.93 -31.36
N ASN A 356 -33.80 -4.58 -31.50
CA ASN A 356 -34.27 -3.61 -32.49
C ASN A 356 -34.20 -2.17 -32.00
N GLU A 357 -34.58 -1.90 -30.75
CA GLU A 357 -34.63 -0.53 -30.20
C GLU A 357 -33.30 -0.15 -29.54
N CYS A 358 -32.67 -1.08 -28.82
CA CYS A 358 -31.41 -0.81 -28.10
C CYS A 358 -30.15 -1.12 -28.95
N GLY A 359 -30.31 -1.71 -30.14
CA GLY A 359 -29.21 -2.01 -31.07
C GLY A 359 -28.20 -3.06 -30.57
N ILE A 360 -28.59 -3.93 -29.63
CA ILE A 360 -27.69 -4.95 -29.06
C ILE A 360 -27.68 -6.18 -29.97
N MET A 361 -26.88 -6.14 -31.04
CA MET A 361 -26.82 -7.22 -32.05
C MET A 361 -26.26 -8.55 -31.52
N ASN A 362 -25.38 -8.51 -30.51
CA ASN A 362 -24.76 -9.72 -29.97
C ASN A 362 -25.76 -10.52 -29.10
N SER A 363 -26.14 -11.70 -29.56
CA SER A 363 -27.10 -12.58 -28.87
C SER A 363 -26.64 -13.04 -27.50
N ILE A 364 -25.33 -13.26 -27.30
CA ILE A 364 -24.77 -13.65 -26.00
C ILE A 364 -24.90 -12.50 -25.00
N HIS A 365 -24.68 -11.26 -25.46
CA HIS A 365 -24.83 -10.10 -24.59
C HIS A 365 -26.29 -9.87 -24.21
N ARG A 366 -27.22 -9.99 -25.17
CA ARG A 366 -28.67 -9.93 -24.87
C ARG A 366 -29.07 -10.99 -23.85
N TYR A 367 -28.64 -12.23 -24.05
CA TYR A 367 -28.93 -13.32 -23.11
C TYR A 367 -28.44 -13.00 -21.69
N ARG A 368 -27.19 -12.55 -21.53
CA ARG A 368 -26.63 -12.18 -20.21
C ARG A 368 -27.34 -11.00 -19.55
N ILE A 369 -27.74 -10.00 -20.33
CA ILE A 369 -28.54 -8.87 -19.82
C ILE A 369 -29.91 -9.37 -19.33
N MET A 370 -30.60 -10.20 -20.12
CA MET A 370 -31.88 -10.80 -19.74
C MET A 370 -31.76 -11.67 -18.49
N GLU A 371 -30.68 -12.45 -18.36
CA GLU A 371 -30.40 -13.24 -17.17
C GLU A 371 -30.17 -12.34 -15.94
N GLY A 372 -29.38 -11.29 -16.08
CA GLY A 372 -29.13 -10.29 -15.03
C GLY A 372 -30.41 -9.62 -14.54
N ILE A 373 -31.32 -9.29 -15.46
CA ILE A 373 -32.65 -8.73 -15.13
C ILE A 373 -33.46 -9.71 -14.28
N ARG A 374 -33.49 -11.01 -14.64
CA ARG A 374 -34.20 -12.05 -13.87
C ARG A 374 -33.61 -12.26 -12.47
N GLN A 375 -32.29 -12.13 -12.31
CA GLN A 375 -31.65 -12.25 -10.99
C GLN A 375 -32.02 -11.08 -10.06
N LEU A 376 -32.20 -9.88 -10.60
CA LEU A 376 -32.72 -8.73 -9.84
C LEU A 376 -34.15 -8.96 -9.30
N GLU A 377 -34.94 -9.80 -9.97
CA GLU A 377 -36.29 -10.17 -9.52
C GLU A 377 -36.24 -11.16 -8.34
N ASN A 378 -35.25 -12.06 -8.33
CA ASN A 378 -35.14 -13.14 -7.34
C ASN A 378 -34.41 -12.74 -6.03
N GLY A 379 -33.57 -11.69 -6.05
CA GLY A 379 -32.74 -11.28 -4.91
C GLY A 379 -33.49 -10.78 -3.67
N LEU A 380 -34.79 -10.50 -3.75
CA LEU A 380 -35.62 -10.04 -2.62
C LEU A 380 -36.23 -11.19 -1.80
N ALA A 381 -36.11 -12.45 -2.23
CA ALA A 381 -36.77 -13.58 -1.57
C ALA A 381 -35.94 -14.30 -0.48
N ASN A 382 -34.62 -14.09 -0.40
CA ASN A 382 -33.69 -14.88 0.43
C ASN A 382 -33.04 -14.09 1.60
N GLY A 383 -33.77 -13.17 2.23
CA GLY A 383 -33.24 -12.27 3.26
C GLY A 383 -33.11 -12.82 4.70
N LEU A 384 -32.87 -14.11 4.94
CA LEU A 384 -32.74 -14.65 6.31
C LEU A 384 -31.78 -15.85 6.36
N ASN A 385 -30.47 -15.60 6.56
CA ASN A 385 -29.48 -16.52 7.17
C ASN A 385 -28.07 -15.88 7.20
N GLU A 386 -27.86 -14.80 7.95
CA GLU A 386 -26.55 -14.11 8.02
C GLU A 386 -25.72 -14.39 9.30
N ASP A 387 -26.27 -15.04 10.34
CA ASP A 387 -25.68 -14.96 11.69
C ASP A 387 -24.45 -15.87 11.98
N ASN A 388 -23.83 -16.54 11.00
CA ASN A 388 -22.64 -17.37 11.29
C ASN A 388 -21.53 -17.35 10.23
N MET A 389 -21.55 -16.39 9.29
CA MET A 389 -20.51 -16.22 8.26
C MET A 389 -19.83 -14.83 8.28
N ASP A 390 -20.07 -13.99 9.30
CA ASP A 390 -19.82 -12.54 9.20
C ASP A 390 -18.60 -11.97 9.98
N LYS A 391 -17.63 -12.79 10.40
CA LYS A 391 -16.34 -12.28 10.92
C LYS A 391 -15.24 -12.41 9.87
N SER A 392 -15.20 -11.47 8.93
CA SER A 392 -14.23 -11.40 7.84
C SER A 392 -12.83 -10.87 8.24
N LEU A 393 -12.68 -10.36 9.47
CA LEU A 393 -11.42 -9.81 10.00
C LEU A 393 -10.96 -10.61 11.23
N ASP A 394 -9.70 -11.02 11.24
CA ASP A 394 -9.12 -11.78 12.36
C ASP A 394 -8.63 -10.85 13.46
N VAL A 395 -7.94 -9.75 13.11
CA VAL A 395 -7.27 -8.88 14.07
C VAL A 395 -7.51 -7.40 13.76
N PHE A 396 -7.93 -6.64 14.78
CA PHE A 396 -7.93 -5.18 14.75
C PHE A 396 -6.79 -4.65 15.64
N VAL A 397 -6.01 -3.67 15.18
CA VAL A 397 -4.93 -3.05 15.97
C VAL A 397 -5.27 -1.60 16.28
N SER A 398 -5.45 -1.30 17.56
CA SER A 398 -5.58 0.06 18.09
C SER A 398 -4.23 0.56 18.60
N TYR A 399 -3.88 1.81 18.30
CA TYR A 399 -2.60 2.41 18.69
C TYR A 399 -2.69 3.93 18.78
N ARG A 400 -1.78 4.54 19.56
CA ARG A 400 -1.63 6.00 19.59
C ARG A 400 -0.90 6.48 18.34
N ARG A 401 -1.52 7.34 17.53
CA ARG A 401 -0.93 7.86 16.28
C ARG A 401 0.43 8.56 16.47
N SER A 402 0.64 9.25 17.59
CA SER A 402 1.86 10.04 17.85
C SER A 402 3.14 9.22 17.93
N ASN A 403 3.08 7.97 18.43
CA ASN A 403 4.27 7.15 18.66
C ASN A 403 4.07 5.62 18.51
N GLY A 404 2.83 5.14 18.42
CA GLY A 404 2.51 3.72 18.23
C GLY A 404 2.43 3.26 16.78
N SER A 405 2.51 4.19 15.82
CA SER A 405 2.36 3.95 14.38
C SER A 405 3.32 2.89 13.84
N GLN A 406 4.59 2.98 14.24
CA GLN A 406 5.64 2.05 13.79
C GLN A 406 5.41 0.64 14.32
N LEU A 407 5.12 0.48 15.62
CA LEU A 407 4.88 -0.82 16.24
C LEU A 407 3.60 -1.47 15.71
N ALA A 408 2.51 -0.70 15.55
CA ALA A 408 1.27 -1.20 14.98
C ALA A 408 1.45 -1.71 13.55
N SER A 409 2.20 -0.97 12.73
CA SER A 409 2.53 -1.37 11.36
C SER A 409 3.40 -2.62 11.33
N LEU A 410 4.38 -2.72 12.23
CA LEU A 410 5.25 -3.90 12.35
C LEU A 410 4.46 -5.15 12.76
N LEU A 411 3.56 -5.04 13.74
CA LEU A 411 2.66 -6.11 14.16
C LEU A 411 1.76 -6.57 13.01
N LYS A 412 1.20 -5.63 12.25
CA LYS A 412 0.41 -5.92 11.06
C LYS A 412 1.19 -6.81 10.09
N VAL A 413 2.42 -6.42 9.74
CA VAL A 413 3.27 -7.20 8.84
C VAL A 413 3.53 -8.59 9.38
N HIS A 414 3.98 -8.70 10.63
CA HIS A 414 4.33 -10.00 11.23
C HIS A 414 3.12 -10.96 11.31
N LEU A 415 1.93 -10.46 11.61
CA LEU A 415 0.71 -11.26 11.70
C LEU A 415 0.17 -11.64 10.32
N GLN A 416 0.21 -10.74 9.34
CA GLN A 416 -0.19 -11.06 7.97
C GLN A 416 0.76 -12.09 7.33
N LEU A 417 2.07 -12.04 7.63
CA LEU A 417 3.03 -13.07 7.22
C LEU A 417 2.68 -14.47 7.80
N ARG A 418 1.91 -14.54 8.89
CA ARG A 418 1.41 -15.77 9.51
C ARG A 418 0.00 -16.15 9.07
N GLY A 419 -0.57 -15.41 8.11
CA GLY A 419 -1.88 -15.70 7.51
C GLY A 419 -3.08 -15.06 8.22
N PHE A 420 -2.87 -14.14 9.17
CA PHE A 420 -3.97 -13.40 9.78
C PHE A 420 -4.40 -12.20 8.94
N SER A 421 -5.71 -11.97 8.82
CA SER A 421 -6.24 -10.71 8.28
C SER A 421 -6.19 -9.61 9.35
N VAL A 422 -5.40 -8.57 9.11
CA VAL A 422 -5.14 -7.51 10.10
C VAL A 422 -5.57 -6.15 9.57
N PHE A 423 -6.38 -5.45 10.36
CA PHE A 423 -6.83 -4.09 10.10
C PHE A 423 -6.18 -3.10 11.07
N ILE A 424 -5.71 -1.95 10.55
CA ILE A 424 -5.20 -0.83 11.34
C ILE A 424 -5.80 0.48 10.82
N ASP A 425 -6.02 1.44 11.71
CA ASP A 425 -6.53 2.77 11.36
C ASP A 425 -5.47 3.62 10.64
N VAL A 426 -5.48 3.61 9.31
CA VAL A 426 -4.65 4.46 8.45
C VAL A 426 -5.34 5.81 8.26
N GLU A 427 -4.58 6.93 8.31
CA GLU A 427 -4.94 8.37 8.27
C GLU A 427 -6.09 8.87 7.35
N ARG A 428 -6.81 8.01 6.61
CA ARG A 428 -7.95 8.34 5.75
C ARG A 428 -9.18 8.93 6.46
N LEU A 429 -9.21 9.02 7.79
CA LEU A 429 -10.47 9.08 8.56
C LEU A 429 -10.78 10.41 9.27
N GLU A 430 -10.13 11.53 8.93
CA GLU A 430 -10.46 12.84 9.52
C GLU A 430 -11.68 13.54 8.90
N ALA A 431 -12.29 12.99 7.84
CA ALA A 431 -13.43 13.61 7.14
C ALA A 431 -14.80 12.97 7.45
N GLY A 432 -15.28 13.12 8.70
CA GLY A 432 -16.67 13.38 9.09
C GLY A 432 -17.85 12.46 8.72
N LYS A 433 -17.71 11.40 7.92
CA LYS A 433 -18.84 10.52 7.52
C LYS A 433 -18.61 9.00 7.65
N PHE A 434 -17.47 8.57 8.22
CA PHE A 434 -17.08 7.15 8.29
C PHE A 434 -16.97 6.55 9.70
N ASP A 435 -17.29 7.30 10.76
CA ASP A 435 -17.18 6.89 12.17
C ASP A 435 -17.81 5.53 12.49
N ASN A 436 -18.91 5.19 11.82
CA ASN A 436 -19.61 3.91 12.02
C ASN A 436 -18.85 2.72 11.43
N ASN A 437 -18.09 2.90 10.34
CA ASN A 437 -17.38 1.80 9.67
C ASN A 437 -16.17 1.32 10.50
N LEU A 438 -15.50 2.22 11.24
CA LEU A 438 -14.39 1.84 12.12
C LEU A 438 -14.88 0.97 13.29
N LEU A 439 -15.94 1.41 13.98
CA LEU A 439 -16.53 0.66 15.09
C LEU A 439 -17.16 -0.66 14.63
N GLN A 440 -17.78 -0.69 13.44
CA GLN A 440 -18.24 -1.94 12.82
C GLN A 440 -17.08 -2.90 12.52
N SER A 441 -15.92 -2.39 12.10
CA SER A 441 -14.73 -3.22 11.85
C SER A 441 -14.22 -3.90 13.13
N ILE A 442 -14.31 -3.23 14.27
CA ILE A 442 -14.00 -3.81 15.59
C ILE A 442 -14.99 -4.93 15.94
N GLN A 443 -16.29 -4.71 15.72
CA GLN A 443 -17.33 -5.72 15.97
C GLN A 443 -17.13 -6.99 15.11
N LYS A 444 -16.62 -6.82 13.89
CA LYS A 444 -16.29 -7.91 12.96
C LYS A 444 -14.98 -8.61 13.26
N ALA A 445 -14.13 -8.07 14.14
CA ALA A 445 -12.84 -8.64 14.49
C ALA A 445 -12.94 -9.75 15.54
N LYS A 446 -12.09 -10.78 15.43
CA LYS A 446 -11.97 -11.85 16.45
C LYS A 446 -11.06 -11.43 17.61
N HIS A 447 -9.95 -10.77 17.29
CA HIS A 447 -8.94 -10.32 18.24
C HIS A 447 -8.77 -8.80 18.16
N PHE A 448 -8.55 -8.17 19.31
CA PHE A 448 -8.28 -6.74 19.42
C PHE A 448 -6.92 -6.53 20.09
N LEU A 449 -5.94 -6.01 19.34
CA LEU A 449 -4.61 -5.68 19.83
C LEU A 449 -4.56 -4.21 20.23
N LEU A 450 -4.14 -3.96 21.47
CA LEU A 450 -3.97 -2.60 21.98
C LEU A 450 -2.47 -2.29 22.15
N VAL A 451 -1.93 -1.43 21.30
CA VAL A 451 -0.52 -1.01 21.35
C VAL A 451 -0.35 0.10 22.38
N LEU A 452 0.38 -0.22 23.46
CA LEU A 452 0.65 0.65 24.60
C LEU A 452 2.11 1.11 24.55
N THR A 453 2.35 2.20 23.81
CA THR A 453 3.59 3.00 23.83
C THR A 453 3.57 4.00 24.99
N PRO A 454 4.69 4.68 25.31
CA PRO A 454 4.70 5.73 26.33
C PRO A 454 3.57 6.74 26.10
N ASN A 455 2.82 7.08 27.15
CA ASN A 455 1.69 8.02 27.11
C ASN A 455 0.49 7.59 26.23
N ALA A 456 0.37 6.31 25.85
CA ALA A 456 -0.72 5.85 24.98
C ALA A 456 -2.12 6.16 25.53
N LEU A 457 -2.32 6.04 26.85
CA LEU A 457 -3.60 6.28 27.53
C LEU A 457 -3.73 7.69 28.14
N GLU A 458 -2.76 8.58 27.98
CA GLU A 458 -2.73 9.88 28.66
C GLU A 458 -3.98 10.74 28.35
N ARG A 459 -4.49 10.69 27.10
CA ARG A 459 -5.71 11.41 26.69
C ARG A 459 -7.01 10.70 27.06
N CYS A 460 -6.94 9.45 27.53
CA CYS A 460 -8.10 8.69 28.00
C CYS A 460 -8.37 8.95 29.49
N ILE A 461 -7.39 9.48 30.24
CA ILE A 461 -7.53 9.82 31.65
C ILE A 461 -8.60 10.91 31.80
N GLY A 462 -9.65 10.64 32.58
CA GLY A 462 -10.75 11.58 32.79
C GLY A 462 -11.66 11.85 31.57
N ASP A 463 -11.56 11.07 30.49
CA ASP A 463 -12.37 11.26 29.27
C ASP A 463 -13.79 10.68 29.41
N HIS A 464 -14.62 11.25 30.28
CA HIS A 464 -15.99 10.78 30.51
C HIS A 464 -16.93 10.98 29.30
N GLU A 465 -16.57 11.87 28.37
CA GLU A 465 -17.37 12.19 27.17
C GLU A 465 -17.00 11.33 25.94
N ARG A 466 -16.06 10.39 26.09
CA ARG A 466 -15.57 9.49 25.01
C ARG A 466 -15.12 10.26 23.77
N LYS A 467 -14.37 11.34 23.98
CA LYS A 467 -13.83 12.17 22.89
C LYS A 467 -12.61 11.55 22.25
N ASP A 468 -11.81 10.79 22.99
CA ASP A 468 -10.62 10.15 22.42
C ASP A 468 -10.97 8.88 21.64
N TRP A 469 -10.37 8.73 20.47
CA TRP A 469 -10.63 7.58 19.60
C TRP A 469 -10.18 6.26 20.23
N VAL A 470 -9.02 6.22 20.90
CA VAL A 470 -8.53 5.00 21.55
C VAL A 470 -9.50 4.57 22.65
N HIS A 471 -10.07 5.53 23.37
CA HIS A 471 -11.11 5.26 24.36
C HIS A 471 -12.36 4.63 23.70
N ARG A 472 -12.88 5.22 22.61
CA ARG A 472 -14.03 4.67 21.87
C ARG A 472 -13.77 3.25 21.35
N GLU A 473 -12.58 2.98 20.84
CA GLU A 473 -12.18 1.66 20.32
C GLU A 473 -12.13 0.60 21.42
N ILE A 474 -11.55 0.92 22.59
CA ILE A 474 -11.48 0.00 23.73
C ILE A 474 -12.89 -0.36 24.22
N VAL A 475 -13.76 0.63 24.39
CA VAL A 475 -15.15 0.41 24.84
C VAL A 475 -15.92 -0.44 23.83
N ALA A 476 -15.71 -0.22 22.52
CA ALA A 476 -16.32 -1.04 21.47
C ALA A 476 -15.82 -2.49 21.51
N ALA A 477 -14.51 -2.71 21.71
CA ALA A 477 -13.93 -4.05 21.80
C ALA A 477 -14.44 -4.82 23.04
N LEU A 478 -14.58 -4.13 24.18
CA LEU A 478 -15.18 -4.68 25.40
C LEU A 478 -16.66 -5.05 25.17
N SER A 479 -17.43 -4.17 24.53
CA SER A 479 -18.84 -4.39 24.24
C SER A 479 -19.07 -5.54 23.24
N ALA A 480 -18.16 -5.71 22.29
CA ALA A 480 -18.19 -6.79 21.29
C ALA A 480 -17.62 -8.13 21.81
N ASN A 481 -17.15 -8.17 23.06
CA ASN A 481 -16.49 -9.32 23.69
C ASN A 481 -15.34 -9.89 22.84
N CYS A 482 -14.54 -9.00 22.23
CA CYS A 482 -13.35 -9.38 21.48
C CYS A 482 -12.25 -9.90 22.44
N ASN A 483 -11.36 -10.77 21.94
CA ASN A 483 -10.18 -11.15 22.71
C ASN A 483 -9.16 -9.99 22.71
N ILE A 484 -9.14 -9.20 23.79
CA ILE A 484 -8.26 -8.03 23.95
C ILE A 484 -6.88 -8.47 24.44
N ILE A 485 -5.84 -8.12 23.69
CA ILE A 485 -4.45 -8.44 24.03
C ILE A 485 -3.62 -7.14 24.03
N PRO A 486 -3.29 -6.59 25.21
CA PRO A 486 -2.42 -5.42 25.32
C PRO A 486 -0.96 -5.74 24.95
N ILE A 487 -0.31 -4.86 24.20
CA ILE A 487 1.10 -4.96 23.80
C ILE A 487 1.86 -3.78 24.38
N ILE A 488 2.75 -4.05 25.36
CA ILE A 488 3.46 -3.03 26.13
C ILE A 488 4.82 -2.75 25.49
N ASP A 489 5.04 -1.51 25.08
CA ASP A 489 6.34 -0.97 24.68
C ASP A 489 6.70 0.21 25.59
N ASN A 490 7.61 -0.01 26.53
CA ASN A 490 8.08 1.01 27.49
C ASN A 490 6.97 1.80 28.21
N PHE A 491 5.79 1.18 28.39
CA PHE A 491 4.61 1.78 28.99
C PHE A 491 4.35 1.26 30.41
N THR A 492 3.81 2.14 31.24
CA THR A 492 3.32 1.85 32.59
C THR A 492 1.83 2.16 32.65
N PHE A 493 1.03 1.20 33.13
CA PHE A 493 -0.40 1.44 33.32
C PHE A 493 -0.62 2.55 34.35
N PRO A 494 -1.56 3.49 34.11
CA PRO A 494 -2.03 4.41 35.12
C PRO A 494 -2.84 3.65 36.19
N GLU A 495 -3.11 4.31 37.32
CA GLU A 495 -3.98 3.74 38.34
C GLU A 495 -5.38 3.51 37.76
N ALA A 496 -6.02 2.39 38.11
CA ALA A 496 -7.29 2.00 37.50
C ALA A 496 -8.40 3.05 37.71
N ASP A 497 -8.34 3.80 38.82
CA ASP A 497 -9.31 4.83 39.17
C ASP A 497 -9.20 6.11 38.32
N GLU A 498 -8.03 6.37 37.72
CA GLU A 498 -7.80 7.51 36.82
C GLU A 498 -8.45 7.32 35.45
N LEU A 499 -8.73 6.06 35.07
CA LEU A 499 -9.42 5.73 33.83
C LEU A 499 -10.95 5.74 34.03
N PRO A 500 -11.72 6.15 33.00
CA PRO A 500 -13.18 6.02 32.98
C PRO A 500 -13.66 4.58 33.25
N GLU A 501 -14.76 4.43 33.99
CA GLU A 501 -15.29 3.15 34.48
C GLU A 501 -15.51 2.10 33.38
N ASP A 502 -15.89 2.54 32.18
CA ASP A 502 -16.19 1.72 31.02
C ASP A 502 -14.94 1.14 30.33
N MET A 503 -13.73 1.61 30.65
CA MET A 503 -12.48 1.07 30.10
C MET A 503 -11.52 0.47 31.13
N ARG A 504 -11.76 0.61 32.44
CA ARG A 504 -10.86 0.13 33.52
C ARG A 504 -10.51 -1.36 33.42
N GLN A 505 -11.38 -2.16 32.82
CA GLN A 505 -11.15 -3.59 32.62
C GLN A 505 -9.86 -3.85 31.82
N VAL A 506 -9.44 -2.92 30.95
CA VAL A 506 -8.23 -3.05 30.12
C VAL A 506 -6.96 -3.31 30.92
N CYS A 507 -6.85 -2.80 32.15
CA CYS A 507 -5.69 -2.98 33.03
C CYS A 507 -5.53 -4.41 33.56
N HIS A 508 -6.58 -5.23 33.47
CA HIS A 508 -6.60 -6.59 34.00
C HIS A 508 -6.32 -7.67 32.95
N PHE A 509 -6.19 -7.30 31.67
CA PHE A 509 -5.90 -8.26 30.60
C PHE A 509 -4.43 -8.67 30.60
N ASN A 510 -4.18 -9.93 30.21
CA ASN A 510 -2.83 -10.45 30.09
C ASN A 510 -2.09 -9.76 28.92
N ALA A 511 -1.02 -9.04 29.25
CA ALA A 511 -0.26 -8.29 28.26
C ALA A 511 0.97 -9.04 27.72
N VAL A 512 1.34 -8.71 26.48
CA VAL A 512 2.60 -9.11 25.84
C VAL A 512 3.56 -7.93 25.90
N ARG A 513 4.72 -8.11 26.55
CA ARG A 513 5.78 -7.10 26.54
C ARG A 513 6.57 -7.20 25.23
N TRP A 514 6.61 -6.10 24.48
CA TRP A 514 7.37 -6.00 23.24
C TRP A 514 8.85 -5.78 23.54
N ILE A 515 9.72 -6.52 22.86
CA ILE A 515 11.17 -6.35 22.95
C ILE A 515 11.73 -6.28 21.53
N HIS A 516 12.33 -5.14 21.17
CA HIS A 516 12.79 -4.86 19.81
C HIS A 516 13.84 -5.86 19.29
N ASP A 517 14.63 -6.46 20.17
CA ASP A 517 15.64 -7.47 19.80
C ASP A 517 15.05 -8.88 19.60
N TYR A 518 13.85 -9.15 20.12
CA TYR A 518 13.21 -10.47 20.14
C TYR A 518 11.80 -10.45 19.54
N GLN A 519 11.65 -9.76 18.40
CA GLN A 519 10.35 -9.51 17.75
C GLN A 519 9.62 -10.81 17.40
N ASP A 520 10.29 -11.76 16.74
CA ASP A 520 9.65 -13.02 16.30
C ASP A 520 9.10 -13.83 17.49
N ALA A 521 9.82 -13.86 18.62
CA ALA A 521 9.37 -14.53 19.84
C ALA A 521 8.18 -13.81 20.50
N CYS A 522 8.14 -12.48 20.43
CA CYS A 522 6.99 -11.70 20.91
C CYS A 522 5.73 -12.00 20.08
N VAL A 523 5.88 -12.10 18.75
CA VAL A 523 4.77 -12.45 17.85
C VAL A 523 4.36 -13.91 18.02
N ASP A 524 5.28 -14.85 18.27
CA ASP A 524 4.95 -16.25 18.63
C ASP A 524 4.10 -16.33 19.88
N LYS A 525 4.44 -15.53 20.91
CA LYS A 525 3.63 -15.44 22.12
C LYS A 525 2.24 -14.85 21.82
N LEU A 526 2.17 -13.83 20.97
CA LEU A 526 0.91 -13.20 20.58
C LEU A 526 0.00 -14.18 19.82
N GLU A 527 0.56 -14.96 18.90
CA GLU A 527 -0.19 -15.99 18.17
C GLU A 527 -0.77 -17.05 19.10
N ARG A 528 -0.01 -17.49 20.12
CA ARG A 528 -0.53 -18.42 21.14
C ARG A 528 -1.70 -17.85 21.93
N PHE A 529 -1.69 -16.54 22.20
CA PHE A 529 -2.81 -15.84 22.85
C PHE A 529 -4.04 -15.77 21.94
N MET A 530 -3.83 -15.59 20.63
CA MET A 530 -4.91 -15.61 19.64
C MET A 530 -5.51 -17.01 19.47
N ARG A 531 -4.69 -18.06 19.45
CA ARG A 531 -5.13 -19.47 19.30
C ARG A 531 -5.70 -20.09 20.58
N GLY A 532 -5.59 -19.43 21.73
CA GLY A 532 -6.18 -19.89 23.01
C GLY A 532 -5.42 -21.01 23.73
N GLU A 533 -4.19 -21.33 23.32
CA GLU A 533 -3.44 -22.52 23.79
C GLU A 533 -2.93 -22.44 25.24
N LEU A 534 -3.04 -21.29 25.90
CA LEU A 534 -2.57 -21.10 27.28
C LEU A 534 -3.61 -21.43 28.36
N ASN A 535 -4.90 -21.57 28.01
CA ASN A 535 -5.96 -21.86 28.99
C ASN A 535 -6.24 -23.36 29.19
N SER A 536 -5.69 -24.25 28.37
CA SER A 536 -5.99 -25.71 28.42
C SER A 536 -5.12 -26.55 29.36
N ARG A 537 -4.20 -25.95 30.13
CA ARG A 537 -3.27 -26.72 31.00
C ARG A 537 -3.69 -26.88 32.47
N CYS A 538 -4.88 -26.45 32.87
CA CYS A 538 -5.34 -26.57 34.27
C CYS A 538 -6.62 -27.39 34.50
N ALA A 539 -7.24 -27.99 33.47
CA ALA A 539 -8.59 -28.58 33.63
C ALA A 539 -8.68 -30.12 33.42
N ASP A 540 -7.60 -30.84 33.12
CA ASP A 540 -7.71 -32.26 32.73
C ASP A 540 -6.78 -33.19 33.54
N GLY A 541 -7.04 -33.29 34.85
CA GLY A 541 -6.27 -34.16 35.75
C GLY A 541 -7.08 -34.79 36.87
N LEU A 542 -8.40 -34.95 36.71
CA LEU A 542 -9.25 -35.57 37.73
C LEU A 542 -10.26 -36.56 37.18
N MET A 543 -9.88 -37.50 36.31
CA MET A 543 -10.60 -38.78 36.15
C MET A 543 -9.66 -39.88 35.66
N ASN A 544 -9.12 -40.67 36.60
CA ASN A 544 -9.05 -42.14 36.49
C ASN A 544 -8.38 -42.74 37.74
N ARG A 545 -9.21 -43.29 38.64
CA ARG A 545 -8.79 -44.12 39.77
C ARG A 545 -9.60 -45.41 39.76
N VAL A 546 -9.02 -46.48 39.20
CA VAL A 546 -9.17 -47.92 39.54
C VAL A 546 -8.00 -48.62 38.82
N GLY A 547 -7.14 -49.50 39.32
CA GLY A 547 -6.88 -50.15 40.60
C GLY A 547 -5.81 -51.26 40.35
N LEU A 548 -4.97 -51.55 41.36
CA LEU A 548 -4.08 -52.73 41.55
C LEU A 548 -2.79 -52.77 40.68
N SER A 549 -1.56 -53.02 41.14
CA SER A 549 -0.99 -53.53 42.40
C SER A 549 0.48 -53.11 42.59
N LYS A 550 0.95 -53.20 43.84
CA LYS A 550 2.29 -52.97 44.40
C LYS A 550 3.51 -53.33 43.52
N GLY A 551 4.54 -52.49 43.61
CA GLY A 551 5.93 -52.84 43.36
C GLY A 551 6.82 -51.59 43.32
N ASP A 552 7.55 -51.32 44.40
CA ASP A 552 8.76 -50.49 44.36
C ASP A 552 9.65 -50.93 43.20
N ILE A 553 10.15 -49.98 42.39
CA ILE A 553 11.45 -49.98 41.70
C ILE A 553 11.55 -48.64 40.96
N THR A 554 12.57 -47.85 41.31
CA THR A 554 13.10 -46.77 40.48
C THR A 554 13.85 -47.34 39.26
N PRO A 555 13.63 -46.79 38.06
CA PRO A 555 14.72 -46.62 37.08
C PRO A 555 14.61 -45.24 36.39
N GLY A 556 15.68 -44.48 36.14
CA GLY A 556 16.91 -44.88 35.47
C GLY A 556 16.98 -44.08 34.15
N THR A 557 17.81 -43.04 34.13
CA THR A 557 18.04 -42.15 32.99
C THR A 557 18.65 -42.92 31.81
N PRO A 558 18.15 -42.79 30.56
CA PRO A 558 18.77 -43.43 29.41
C PRO A 558 19.97 -42.59 28.94
N SER A 559 21.14 -43.24 28.92
CA SER A 559 22.37 -42.74 28.28
C SER A 559 22.40 -43.23 26.84
N ASN A 560 22.77 -42.37 25.87
CA ASN A 560 23.22 -42.79 24.55
C ASN A 560 24.67 -42.27 24.32
N PRO A 561 25.51 -43.02 23.59
CA PRO A 561 26.97 -43.00 23.77
C PRO A 561 27.71 -42.11 22.76
N SER A 562 28.95 -41.80 23.13
CA SER A 562 30.09 -41.48 22.24
C SER A 562 30.24 -40.02 21.78
N LEU A 563 30.94 -39.22 22.58
CA LEU A 563 32.13 -38.46 22.15
C LEU A 563 32.91 -37.99 23.38
N VAL A 564 34.12 -38.53 23.51
CA VAL A 564 35.06 -38.34 24.61
C VAL A 564 35.47 -36.87 24.72
N ARG A 565 35.21 -36.24 25.87
CA ARG A 565 35.88 -34.99 26.29
C ARG A 565 36.19 -35.09 27.79
N GLN A 566 37.46 -35.22 28.12
CA GLN A 566 37.94 -35.21 29.51
C GLN A 566 37.70 -33.83 30.16
N PRO A 567 37.37 -33.78 31.46
CA PRO A 567 37.15 -32.53 32.19
C PRO A 567 38.48 -31.91 32.66
N PRO A 568 38.55 -30.57 32.82
CA PRO A 568 39.75 -29.90 33.28
C PRO A 568 39.93 -30.04 34.79
N SER A 569 41.14 -30.39 35.21
CA SER A 569 41.61 -30.47 36.58
C SER A 569 41.99 -29.09 37.12
N TYR A 570 41.41 -28.71 38.25
CA TYR A 570 41.84 -27.60 39.09
C TYR A 570 43.16 -27.95 39.80
N GLN A 571 44.18 -27.09 39.68
CA GLN A 571 45.29 -27.04 40.63
C GLN A 571 45.69 -25.58 40.90
N ARG A 572 45.64 -25.22 42.18
CA ARG A 572 46.06 -23.96 42.79
C ARG A 572 47.51 -24.16 43.26
N MET A 573 48.45 -23.26 42.97
CA MET A 573 49.58 -22.88 43.86
C MET A 573 50.40 -21.68 43.34
N HIS A 574 50.46 -20.66 44.19
CA HIS A 574 51.58 -19.82 44.65
C HIS A 574 52.59 -19.10 43.72
N SER A 575 52.76 -17.84 44.13
CA SER A 575 53.70 -16.76 43.86
C SER A 575 55.19 -17.13 43.95
N ASN A 576 56.02 -16.38 43.20
CA ASN A 576 57.24 -15.81 43.76
C ASN A 576 57.67 -14.50 43.06
N ASP A 577 58.18 -13.61 43.89
CA ASP A 577 58.62 -12.24 43.69
C ASP A 577 60.11 -12.15 43.25
N SER A 578 60.54 -10.94 42.83
CA SER A 578 61.90 -10.36 42.64
C SER A 578 62.01 -9.70 41.25
N GLY A 579 62.33 -8.43 41.02
CA GLY A 579 62.81 -7.33 41.87
C GLY A 579 63.70 -6.38 41.03
N SER A 580 63.68 -5.07 41.36
CA SER A 580 64.59 -3.96 40.93
C SER A 580 64.33 -3.26 39.58
N GLY A 581 64.32 -1.91 39.45
CA GLY A 581 64.59 -0.85 40.43
C GLY A 581 64.35 0.60 39.92
N LYS A 582 64.05 1.45 40.92
CA LYS A 582 64.30 2.90 41.19
C LYS A 582 64.60 3.97 40.10
N GLY A 583 64.03 5.16 40.35
CA GLY A 583 64.60 6.51 40.10
C GLY A 583 63.54 7.51 39.58
N SER A 584 62.78 8.25 40.38
CA SER A 584 63.07 9.47 41.18
C SER A 584 63.00 10.80 40.41
N ASP A 585 62.00 11.60 40.81
CA ASP A 585 61.98 13.05 41.09
C ASP A 585 61.98 14.16 40.02
N LYS A 586 61.01 15.07 40.27
CA LYS A 586 61.08 16.54 40.37
C LYS A 586 60.59 17.45 39.24
N ASP A 587 59.45 18.09 39.54
CA ASP A 587 59.15 19.53 39.51
C ASP A 587 59.98 20.46 38.62
N THR A 588 59.31 21.29 37.79
CA THR A 588 59.14 22.75 38.03
C THR A 588 58.55 23.46 36.80
N ASN A 589 57.67 24.45 37.07
CA ASN A 589 57.39 25.73 36.36
C ASN A 589 57.37 25.78 34.82
N GLY A 590 56.44 26.44 34.13
CA GLY A 590 55.57 27.54 34.50
C GLY A 590 55.53 28.54 33.33
N ASN A 591 54.35 29.14 33.11
CA ASN A 591 54.10 30.44 32.45
C ASN A 591 54.61 30.63 30.99
N SER A 592 53.75 30.82 29.98
CA SER A 592 53.12 32.08 29.58
C SER A 592 52.64 31.82 28.13
N GLY A 593 51.44 32.19 27.69
CA GLY A 593 50.94 33.56 27.57
C GLY A 593 51.09 34.02 26.11
N LEU A 594 50.00 34.59 25.55
CA LEU A 594 49.89 35.31 24.27
C LEU A 594 49.70 34.43 23.01
N THR A 595 48.82 34.69 22.05
CA THR A 595 47.61 35.53 21.81
C THR A 595 47.32 35.33 20.32
N ARG A 596 46.03 35.30 19.92
CA ARG A 596 45.47 35.78 18.62
C ARG A 596 46.05 35.19 17.32
N ASP A 597 45.27 34.77 16.33
CA ASP A 597 43.91 35.08 15.90
C ASP A 597 43.16 33.81 15.45
#